data_AF-A0A6P2A016-F1
#
_entry.id   AF-A0A6P2A016-F1
#
_cell.length_a   1.000
_cell.length_b   1.000
_cell.length_c   1.000
_cell.angle_alpha   90.00
_cell.angle_beta   90.00
_cell.angle_gamma   90.00
#
_symmetry.space_group_name_H-M   'P 1'
#
loop_
_entity.id
_entity.type
_entity.pdbx_description
1 polymer ?
#
loop_
_entity_poly.entity_id
_entity_poly.type
_entity_poly.pdbx_seq_one_letter_code
_entity_poly.pdbx_strand_id
1 'polypeptide(L)'
;WKTYEQLQRFLKERRFPQAIALAEALAVRLSTDTEVSQWQAVAYQIWGRALISENQLLKARIYLKKALKTDPNNKALSMEVQRDFEKLEQLY
;
A
#
# COMPACT_ATOMS: atom_id res chain seq x y z
N TRP A 1 11.47 -13.43 -6.68
CA TRP A 1 12.14 -13.68 -5.40
C TRP A 1 12.95 -12.46 -4.94
N LYS A 2 14.07 -12.08 -5.55
CA LYS A 2 14.86 -10.87 -5.14
C LYS A 2 14.08 -9.54 -5.10
N THR A 3 13.08 -9.38 -5.97
CA THR A 3 12.33 -8.11 -6.07
C THR A 3 11.36 -7.90 -4.91
N TYR A 4 10.79 -8.96 -4.34
CA TYR A 4 9.93 -8.86 -3.14
C TYR A 4 10.76 -8.54 -1.90
N GLU A 5 11.96 -9.09 -1.78
CA GLU A 5 12.89 -8.75 -0.70
C GLU A 5 13.29 -7.27 -0.76
N GLN A 6 13.54 -6.74 -1.97
CA GLN A 6 13.79 -5.31 -2.18
C GLN A 6 12.58 -4.45 -1.79
N LEU A 7 11.37 -4.86 -2.16
CA LEU A 7 10.14 -4.16 -1.76
C LEU A 7 9.99 -4.13 -0.24
N GLN A 8 10.12 -5.28 0.42
CA GLN A 8 10.06 -5.38 1.89
C GLN A 8 11.13 -4.53 2.55
N ARG A 9 12.34 -4.50 1.99
CA ARG A 9 13.42 -3.65 2.48
C ARG A 9 13.07 -2.17 2.36
N PHE A 10 12.56 -1.71 1.22
CA PHE A 10 12.14 -0.32 1.06
C PHE A 10 11.01 0.07 2.01
N LEU A 11 10.05 -0.82 2.26
CA LEU A 11 8.99 -0.58 3.25
C LEU A 11 9.55 -0.49 4.67
N LYS A 12 10.48 -1.38 5.05
CA LYS A 12 11.16 -1.34 6.36
C LYS A 12 12.01 -0.08 6.55
N GLU A 13 12.71 0.34 5.50
CA GLU A 13 13.53 1.56 5.50
C GLU A 13 12.70 2.85 5.30
N ARG A 14 11.35 2.76 5.28
CA ARG A 14 10.42 3.88 5.00
C ARG A 14 10.71 4.62 3.70
N ARG A 15 11.34 3.96 2.73
CA ARG A 15 11.60 4.47 1.38
C ARG A 15 10.37 4.29 0.49
N PHE A 16 9.25 4.89 0.91
CA PHE A 16 7.94 4.66 0.29
C PHE A 16 7.88 5.00 -1.21
N PRO A 17 8.46 6.10 -1.72
CA PRO A 17 8.44 6.37 -3.16
C PRO A 17 9.09 5.25 -3.99
N GLN A 18 10.18 4.67 -3.49
CA GLN A 18 10.92 3.60 -4.15
C GLN A 18 10.17 2.27 -4.04
N ALA A 19 9.59 1.98 -2.87
CA ALA A 19 8.72 0.82 -2.68
C ALA A 19 7.53 0.85 -3.66
N ILE A 20 6.90 2.00 -3.83
CA ILE A 20 5.72 2.16 -4.67
C ILE A 20 6.09 2.05 -6.15
N ALA A 21 7.15 2.72 -6.59
CA ALA A 21 7.63 2.60 -7.96
C ALA A 21 7.98 1.13 -8.30
N LEU A 22 8.59 0.40 -7.36
CA LEU A 22 8.89 -1.01 -7.55
C LEU A 22 7.61 -1.87 -7.61
N ALA A 23 6.66 -1.65 -6.71
CA ALA A 23 5.38 -2.36 -6.69
C ALA A 23 4.57 -2.11 -7.97
N GLU A 24 4.51 -0.87 -8.45
CA GLU A 24 3.84 -0.51 -9.69
C GLU A 24 4.55 -1.13 -10.91
N ALA A 25 5.88 -1.10 -10.96
CA ALA A 25 6.64 -1.74 -12.03
C ALA A 25 6.44 -3.27 -12.06
N LEU A 26 6.34 -3.90 -10.90
CA LEU A 26 6.00 -5.32 -10.78
C LEU A 26 4.59 -5.60 -11.30
N ALA A 27 3.60 -4.79 -10.89
CA ALA A 27 2.22 -4.96 -11.32
C ALA A 27 2.03 -4.80 -12.83
N VAL A 28 2.80 -3.91 -13.46
CA VAL A 28 2.80 -3.77 -14.93
C VAL A 28 3.40 -5.01 -15.61
N ARG A 29 4.50 -5.56 -15.07
CA ARG A 29 5.20 -6.71 -15.68
C ARG A 29 4.50 -8.04 -15.44
N LEU A 30 3.82 -8.18 -14.30
CA LEU A 30 3.25 -9.42 -13.80
C LEU A 30 1.78 -9.19 -13.41
N SER A 31 1.00 -8.60 -14.31
CA SER A 31 -0.37 -8.14 -14.04
C SER A 31 -1.36 -9.26 -13.71
N THR A 32 -1.05 -10.50 -14.09
CA THR A 32 -1.88 -11.68 -13.80
C THR A 32 -1.49 -12.38 -12.49
N ASP A 33 -0.42 -11.93 -11.83
CA ASP A 33 0.09 -12.54 -10.61
C ASP A 33 -0.62 -11.96 -9.38
N THR A 34 -1.33 -12.82 -8.66
CA THR A 34 -2.05 -12.47 -7.44
C THR A 34 -1.10 -12.03 -6.33
N GLU A 35 0.10 -12.61 -6.24
CA GLU A 35 1.10 -12.25 -5.22
C GLU A 35 1.58 -10.81 -5.43
N VAL A 36 1.76 -10.39 -6.69
CA VAL A 36 2.16 -9.02 -7.03
C VAL A 36 1.06 -8.03 -6.67
N SER A 37 -0.20 -8.36 -6.97
CA SER A 37 -1.35 -7.52 -6.62
C SER A 37 -1.48 -7.38 -5.09
N GLN A 38 -1.29 -8.47 -4.34
CA GLN A 38 -1.27 -8.45 -2.88
C GLN A 38 -0.17 -7.53 -2.33
N TRP A 39 1.07 -7.69 -2.79
CA TRP A 39 2.18 -6.86 -2.33
C TRP A 39 2.03 -5.38 -2.71
N GLN A 40 1.47 -5.09 -3.90
CA GLN A 40 1.17 -3.72 -4.30
C GLN A 40 0.11 -3.09 -3.39
N ALA A 41 -0.93 -3.85 -3.06
CA ALA A 41 -2.00 -3.40 -2.18
C ALA A 41 -1.48 -3.14 -0.74
N VAL A 42 -0.62 -4.02 -0.23
CA VAL A 42 0.08 -3.84 1.06
C VAL A 42 1.00 -2.62 1.04
N ALA A 43 1.75 -2.40 -0.04
CA ALA A 43 2.62 -1.23 -0.17
C ALA A 43 1.81 0.09 -0.12
N TYR A 44 0.66 0.13 -0.79
CA TYR A 44 -0.26 1.27 -0.72
C TYR A 44 -0.84 1.48 0.68
N GLN A 45 -1.20 0.41 1.39
CA GLN A 45 -1.72 0.48 2.76
C GLN A 45 -0.68 1.04 3.74
N ILE A 46 0.54 0.49 3.74
CA ILE A 46 1.62 0.94 4.62
C ILE A 46 1.98 2.41 4.34
N TRP A 47 2.02 2.82 3.06
CA TRP A 47 2.29 4.21 2.75
C TRP A 47 1.13 5.13 3.15
N GLY A 48 -0.12 4.72 2.95
CA GLY A 48 -1.29 5.43 3.45
C GLY A 48 -1.21 5.68 4.96
N ARG A 49 -0.88 4.64 5.73
CA ARG A 49 -0.68 4.75 7.19
C ARG A 49 0.45 5.72 7.56
N ALA A 50 1.58 5.68 6.84
CA ALA A 50 2.67 6.62 7.07
C ALA A 50 2.26 8.08 6.79
N LEU A 51 1.49 8.31 5.71
CA LEU A 51 0.98 9.63 5.36
C LEU A 51 -0.01 10.16 6.41
N ILE A 52 -0.82 9.30 7.04
CA ILE A 52 -1.65 9.69 8.20
C ILE A 52 -0.76 10.19 9.33
N SER A 53 0.30 9.46 9.67
CA SER A 53 1.26 9.87 10.70
C SER A 53 1.99 11.18 10.37
N GLU A 54 2.17 11.50 9.09
CA GLU A 54 2.74 12.76 8.60
C GLU A 54 1.68 13.87 8.40
N ASN A 55 0.43 13.65 8.82
CA ASN A 55 -0.69 14.57 8.63
C ASN A 55 -1.01 14.92 7.16
N GLN A 56 -0.53 14.12 6.21
CA GLN A 56 -0.82 14.26 4.78
C GLN A 56 -2.13 13.53 4.41
N LEU A 57 -3.22 13.89 5.09
CA LEU A 57 -4.49 13.13 5.09
C LEU A 57 -5.09 12.93 3.69
N LEU A 58 -5.07 13.96 2.84
CA LEU A 58 -5.60 13.85 1.47
C LEU A 58 -4.83 12.81 0.64
N LYS A 59 -3.51 12.77 0.74
CA LYS A 59 -2.69 11.76 0.04
C LYS A 59 -2.90 10.38 0.64
N ALA A 60 -2.96 10.27 1.97
CA ALA A 60 -3.26 9.01 2.64
C ALA A 60 -4.54 8.38 2.10
N ARG A 61 -5.61 9.18 1.99
CA ARG A 61 -6.90 8.74 1.46
C ARG A 61 -6.79 8.14 0.05
N ILE A 62 -6.00 8.77 -0.82
CA ILE A 62 -5.79 8.29 -2.20
C ILE A 62 -5.12 6.92 -2.20
N TYR A 63 -4.06 6.74 -1.41
CA TYR A 63 -3.32 5.47 -1.37
C TYR A 63 -4.10 4.35 -0.70
N LEU A 64 -4.85 4.64 0.37
CA LEU A 64 -5.74 3.65 0.99
C LEU A 64 -6.84 3.19 0.01
N LYS A 65 -7.41 4.11 -0.80
CA LYS A 65 -8.35 3.72 -1.86
C LYS A 65 -7.70 2.84 -2.93
N LYS A 66 -6.44 3.14 -3.31
CA LYS A 66 -5.67 2.31 -4.24
C LYS A 66 -5.43 0.91 -3.68
N ALA A 67 -5.13 0.77 -2.39
CA ALA A 67 -4.93 -0.52 -1.74
C ALA A 67 -6.16 -1.44 -1.92
N LEU A 68 -7.36 -0.95 -1.58
CA LEU A 68 -8.61 -1.71 -1.73
C LEU A 68 -8.91 -2.11 -3.17
N LYS A 69 -8.64 -1.21 -4.12
CA LYS A 69 -8.87 -1.49 -5.55
C LYS A 69 -7.91 -2.54 -6.10
N THR A 70 -6.69 -2.60 -5.56
CA THR A 70 -5.63 -3.48 -6.06
C THR A 70 -5.86 -4.93 -5.66
N ASP A 71 -6.34 -5.17 -4.43
CA ASP A 71 -6.62 -6.52 -3.94
C ASP A 71 -7.95 -6.58 -3.17
N PRO A 72 -9.10 -6.60 -3.87
CA PRO A 72 -10.41 -6.60 -3.25
C PRO A 72 -10.77 -7.92 -2.57
N ASN A 73 -10.11 -9.01 -2.93
CA ASN A 73 -10.43 -10.35 -2.41
C ASN A 73 -9.79 -10.62 -1.04
N ASN A 74 -8.82 -9.81 -0.64
CA ASN A 74 -8.10 -9.98 0.62
C ASN A 74 -8.80 -9.27 1.77
N LYS A 75 -9.65 -10.03 2.47
CA LYS A 75 -10.40 -9.54 3.63
C LYS A 75 -9.50 -9.00 4.74
N ALA A 76 -8.33 -9.61 4.96
CA ALA A 76 -7.40 -9.15 6.00
C ALA A 76 -6.86 -7.75 5.69
N LEU A 77 -6.42 -7.53 4.44
CA LEU A 77 -6.00 -6.21 3.99
C LEU A 77 -7.17 -5.20 4.07
N SER A 78 -8.36 -5.59 3.62
CA SER A 78 -9.53 -4.70 3.65
C SER A 78 -9.86 -4.21 5.06
N MET A 79 -9.76 -5.07 6.08
CA MET A 79 -9.96 -4.68 7.48
C MET A 79 -8.89 -3.71 7.97
N GLU A 80 -7.62 -3.93 7.62
CA GLU A 80 -6.53 -3.01 7.98
C GLU A 80 -6.68 -1.65 7.32
N VAL A 81 -7.02 -1.62 6.04
CA VAL A 81 -7.26 -0.36 5.31
C VAL A 81 -8.47 0.37 5.87
N GLN A 82 -9.53 -0.33 6.26
CA GLN A 82 -10.70 0.27 6.89
C GLN A 82 -10.34 0.94 8.22
N ARG A 83 -9.54 0.29 9.07
CA ARG A 83 -9.01 0.90 10.31
C ARG A 83 -8.17 2.14 10.04
N ASP A 84 -7.35 2.11 8.99
CA ASP A 84 -6.56 3.27 8.59
C ASP A 84 -7.46 4.42 8.10
N PHE A 85 -8.57 4.13 7.41
CA PHE A 85 -9.59 5.13 7.05
C PHE A 85 -10.28 5.73 8.27
N GLU A 86 -10.73 4.92 9.22
CA GLU A 86 -11.37 5.39 10.46
C GLU A 86 -10.44 6.35 11.21
N LYS A 87 -9.16 6.01 11.31
CA LYS A 87 -8.15 6.89 11.91
C LYS A 87 -7.95 8.18 11.13
N LEU A 88 -7.96 8.11 9.80
CA LEU A 88 -7.86 9.29 8.94
C LEU A 88 -9.06 10.22 9.14
N GLU A 89 -10.27 9.69 9.23
CA GLU A 89 -11.50 10.47 9.44
C GLU A 89 -11.54 11.15 10.81
N GLN A 90 -10.98 10.52 11.86
CA GLN A 90 -10.86 11.14 13.18
C GLN A 90 -9.90 12.35 13.23
N LEU A 91 -8.99 12.46 12.27
CA LEU A 91 -7.97 13.50 12.22
C LEU A 91 -8.32 14.65 11.25
N TYR A 92 -9.39 14.50 10.46
CA TYR A 92 -9.83 15.46 9.45
C TYR A 92 -10.82 16.46 10.04
#